data_AF-A0A961GGA4-F1
#
_entry.id   AF-A0A961GGA4-F1
#
_cell.length_a   1.000
_cell.length_b   1.000
_cell.length_c   1.000
_cell.angle_alpha   90.00
_cell.angle_beta   90.00
_cell.angle_gamma   90.00
#
_symmetry.space_group_name_H-M   'P 1'
#
loop_
_entity.id
_entity.type
_entity.pdbx_description
1 polymer ?
#
loop_
_entity_poly.entity_id
_entity_poly.type
_entity_poly.pdbx_seq_one_letter_code
_entity_poly.pdbx_strand_id
1 'polypeptide(L)'
;MLTTLALVGMGVSLPKMFQRLHDRATPPMPLFDPPIERTSFEVLGDPVSIETLDVEQDGPPMTRIRISWKGLEEEVEFQQEEDNRLPGLLRYGDWLRVVPMVITPPGEVGDKARLQQLIDEGRAKRELLIAVRQLPEGFDPESWGSVRRKDWNYRFIVFSVDEAGHPVSRTYERNYGELQDLAEAMFLSLDFERGSALKGGPERIAAELDKVRKAHGQRSGDEALWTEVDGVLAGSADGAAAVGELRELLEERFWQYQAMLIVTPKLQHPRTKVVDYGISAMGWTWPLAGASALSLTIGVLMVMASWVRRDDDLLMVG
;
A
#
# COMPACT_ATOMS: atom_id res chain seq x y z
N MET A 1 -25.05 27.82 -28.02
CA MET A 1 -24.38 28.52 -26.90
C MET A 1 -24.23 27.65 -25.65
N LEU A 2 -25.29 26.98 -25.17
CA LEU A 2 -25.22 26.09 -23.98
C LEU A 2 -24.19 24.94 -24.11
N THR A 3 -24.08 24.31 -25.28
CA THR A 3 -23.09 23.26 -25.56
C THR A 3 -21.65 23.75 -25.50
N THR A 4 -21.39 24.97 -25.97
CA THR A 4 -20.06 25.58 -25.95
C THR A 4 -19.61 25.90 -24.53
N LEU A 5 -20.52 26.39 -23.68
CA LEU A 5 -20.25 26.63 -22.25
C LEU A 5 -19.97 25.33 -21.47
N ALA A 6 -20.68 24.24 -21.79
CA ALA A 6 -20.46 22.94 -21.17
C ALA A 6 -19.07 22.35 -21.49
N LEU A 7 -18.63 22.46 -22.75
CA LEU A 7 -17.30 22.00 -23.18
C LEU A 7 -16.17 22.79 -22.51
N VAL A 8 -16.30 24.12 -22.39
CA VAL A 8 -15.33 24.96 -21.68
C VAL A 8 -15.31 24.61 -20.19
N GLY A 9 -16.46 24.37 -19.57
CA GLY A 9 -16.57 23.93 -18.18
C GLY A 9 -15.84 22.59 -17.92
N MET A 10 -16.01 21.60 -18.81
CA MET A 10 -15.31 20.31 -18.72
C MET A 10 -13.81 20.45 -18.95
N GLY A 11 -13.39 21.29 -19.90
CA GLY A 11 -11.97 21.53 -20.20
C GLY A 11 -11.19 22.11 -19.02
N VAL A 12 -11.85 22.85 -18.13
CA VAL A 12 -11.23 23.42 -16.92
C VAL A 12 -11.40 22.51 -15.69
N SER A 13 -12.54 21.82 -15.57
CA SER A 13 -12.84 21.00 -14.39
C SER A 13 -12.11 19.66 -14.38
N LEU A 14 -11.93 19.02 -15.55
CA LEU A 14 -11.26 17.73 -15.65
C LEU A 14 -9.78 17.80 -15.24
N PRO A 15 -8.96 18.76 -15.73
CA PRO A 15 -7.57 18.85 -15.29
C PRO A 15 -7.45 19.16 -13.80
N LYS A 16 -8.29 20.04 -13.24
CA LYS A 16 -8.32 20.30 -11.79
C LYS A 16 -8.78 19.07 -10.99
N MET A 17 -9.69 18.27 -11.52
CA MET A 17 -10.12 17.03 -10.90
C MET A 17 -9.01 15.97 -10.97
N PHE A 18 -8.32 15.82 -12.10
CA PHE A 18 -7.18 14.92 -12.25
C PHE A 18 -6.01 15.35 -11.38
N GLN A 19 -5.70 16.64 -11.33
CA GLN A 19 -4.69 17.19 -10.45
C GLN A 19 -5.08 16.99 -8.99
N ARG A 20 -6.33 17.25 -8.59
CA ARG A 20 -6.81 16.89 -7.26
C ARG A 20 -6.74 15.39 -7.02
N LEU A 21 -7.05 14.52 -7.97
CA LEU A 21 -6.96 13.07 -7.81
C LEU A 21 -5.50 12.61 -7.69
N HIS A 22 -4.59 13.27 -8.39
CA HIS A 22 -3.14 13.04 -8.33
C HIS A 22 -2.58 13.55 -7.00
N ASP A 23 -2.89 14.79 -6.61
CA ASP A 23 -2.55 15.37 -5.29
C ASP A 23 -3.23 14.61 -4.14
N ARG A 24 -4.38 13.95 -4.39
CA ARG A 24 -5.10 13.07 -3.44
C ARG A 24 -4.57 11.64 -3.43
N ALA A 25 -3.76 11.21 -4.38
CA ALA A 25 -3.25 9.86 -4.46
C ALA A 25 -1.74 9.97 -4.32
N THR A 26 -1.18 9.85 -3.13
CA THR A 26 -1.08 8.59 -2.39
C THR A 26 -0.44 8.95 -1.05
N PRO A 27 -0.71 8.28 0.09
CA PRO A 27 0.18 8.39 1.25
C PRO A 27 1.64 8.29 0.77
N PRO A 28 2.62 8.93 1.44
CA PRO A 28 4.02 8.69 1.13
C PRO A 28 4.25 7.19 1.16
N MET A 29 4.37 6.62 -0.04
CA MET A 29 4.55 5.20 -0.19
C MET A 29 6.06 5.01 -0.15
N PRO A 30 6.60 4.24 0.80
CA PRO A 30 7.93 3.71 0.61
C PRO A 30 8.01 3.13 -0.81
N LEU A 31 8.99 3.58 -1.58
CA LEU A 31 9.20 2.97 -2.88
C LEU A 31 9.96 1.67 -2.63
N PHE A 32 9.33 0.57 -3.01
CA PHE A 32 9.95 -0.72 -3.07
C PHE A 32 10.48 -0.95 -4.48
N ASP A 33 11.79 -1.19 -4.59
CA ASP A 33 12.34 -1.74 -5.82
C ASP A 33 11.82 -3.17 -6.04
N PRO A 34 11.97 -3.73 -7.25
CA PRO A 34 11.66 -5.14 -7.47
C PRO A 34 12.39 -6.04 -6.45
N PRO A 35 11.73 -7.10 -5.93
CA PRO A 35 12.37 -8.02 -5.01
C PRO A 35 13.65 -8.62 -5.59
N ILE A 36 14.66 -8.75 -4.74
CA ILE A 36 15.95 -9.34 -5.10
C ILE A 36 15.82 -10.86 -5.10
N GLU A 37 16.30 -11.47 -6.18
CA GLU A 37 16.19 -12.91 -6.40
C GLU A 37 17.52 -13.66 -6.16
N ARG A 38 18.63 -12.94 -6.04
CA ARG A 38 19.98 -13.49 -5.87
C ARG A 38 20.39 -13.49 -4.39
N THR A 39 21.21 -14.46 -4.00
CA THR A 39 21.74 -14.57 -2.62
C THR A 39 22.94 -13.66 -2.35
N SER A 40 23.56 -13.12 -3.39
CA SER A 40 24.63 -12.12 -3.28
C SER A 40 24.35 -10.96 -4.22
N PHE A 41 24.39 -9.74 -3.67
CA PHE A 41 24.06 -8.51 -4.36
C PHE A 41 24.65 -7.31 -3.59
N GLU A 42 24.49 -6.11 -4.13
CA GLU A 42 24.93 -4.88 -3.47
C GLU A 42 23.74 -3.99 -3.12
N VAL A 43 23.79 -3.39 -1.94
CA VAL A 43 22.84 -2.35 -1.50
C VAL A 43 23.64 -1.18 -0.99
N LEU A 44 23.43 -0.01 -1.59
CA LEU A 44 24.20 1.22 -1.29
C LEU A 44 25.70 1.13 -1.57
N GLY A 45 26.09 0.26 -2.50
CA GLY A 45 27.50 -0.01 -2.81
C GLY A 45 28.16 -0.96 -1.81
N ASP A 46 27.40 -1.48 -0.85
CA ASP A 46 27.89 -2.43 0.14
C ASP A 46 27.38 -3.84 -0.17
N PRO A 47 28.23 -4.87 -0.07
CA PRO A 47 27.83 -6.24 -0.36
C PRO A 47 26.84 -6.75 0.70
N VAL A 48 25.83 -7.46 0.22
CA VAL A 48 24.89 -8.25 1.01
C VAL A 48 25.04 -9.70 0.59
N SER A 49 25.12 -10.59 1.59
CA SER A 49 25.09 -12.03 1.37
C SER A 49 23.97 -12.67 2.18
N ILE A 50 23.30 -13.63 1.56
CA ILE A 50 22.26 -14.44 2.18
C ILE A 50 22.65 -15.90 2.03
N GLU A 51 22.85 -16.56 3.16
CA GLU A 51 23.23 -17.97 3.25
C GLU A 51 22.06 -18.77 3.83
N THR A 52 21.78 -19.93 3.26
CA THR A 52 20.84 -20.90 3.85
C THR A 52 21.63 -21.80 4.78
N LEU A 53 21.22 -21.89 6.03
CA LEU A 53 21.87 -22.69 7.05
C LEU A 53 21.16 -24.04 7.16
N ASP A 54 21.95 -25.10 7.25
CA ASP A 54 21.42 -26.43 7.55
C ASP A 54 20.84 -26.43 8.98
N VAL A 55 19.56 -26.74 9.10
CA VAL A 55 18.89 -26.90 10.40
C VAL A 55 18.69 -28.39 10.64
N GLU A 56 19.47 -28.96 11.55
CA GLU A 56 19.22 -30.31 12.04
C GLU A 56 18.00 -30.25 12.97
N GLN A 57 16.87 -30.81 12.55
CA GLN A 57 15.63 -30.68 13.32
C GLN A 57 14.76 -31.94 13.32
N ASP A 58 14.31 -32.32 14.52
CA ASP A 58 13.14 -33.18 14.74
C ASP A 58 11.88 -32.32 14.66
N GLY A 59 11.21 -32.28 13.50
CA GLY A 59 10.00 -31.47 13.33
C GLY A 59 9.58 -31.21 11.88
N PRO A 60 8.60 -30.31 11.66
CA PRO A 60 8.27 -29.83 10.33
C PRO A 60 9.49 -29.13 9.70
N PRO A 61 9.63 -29.16 8.37
CA PRO A 61 10.77 -28.55 7.69
C PRO A 61 10.81 -27.04 7.96
N MET A 62 11.91 -26.60 8.59
CA MET A 62 12.22 -25.20 8.81
C MET A 62 13.41 -24.82 7.93
N THR A 63 13.32 -23.64 7.32
CA THR A 63 14.46 -23.01 6.67
C THR A 63 14.99 -21.91 7.59
N ARG A 64 16.30 -21.92 7.85
CA ARG A 64 17.01 -20.81 8.49
C ARG A 64 17.90 -20.14 7.46
N ILE A 65 17.80 -18.83 7.34
CA ILE A 65 18.74 -18.05 6.53
C ILE A 65 19.50 -17.06 7.40
N ARG A 66 20.77 -16.83 7.07
CA ARG A 66 21.59 -15.75 7.62
C ARG A 66 21.75 -14.67 6.58
N ILE A 67 21.50 -13.42 6.96
CA ILE A 67 21.70 -12.23 6.14
C ILE A 67 22.85 -11.44 6.74
N SER A 68 23.88 -11.16 5.96
CA SER A 68 25.02 -10.35 6.38
C SER A 68 25.11 -9.08 5.55
N TRP A 69 25.21 -7.92 6.21
CA TRP A 69 25.40 -6.61 5.58
C TRP A 69 26.20 -5.67 6.48
N LYS A 70 27.28 -5.09 5.97
CA LYS A 70 28.19 -4.21 6.74
C LYS A 70 28.69 -4.80 8.07
N GLY A 71 28.85 -6.12 8.12
CA GLY A 71 29.26 -6.83 9.34
C GLY A 71 28.15 -7.01 10.38
N LEU A 72 26.93 -6.52 10.12
CA LEU A 72 25.75 -6.99 10.83
C LEU A 72 25.32 -8.33 10.26
N GLU A 73 24.85 -9.20 11.14
CA GLU A 73 24.29 -10.49 10.77
C GLU A 73 22.95 -10.66 11.47
N GLU A 74 21.94 -11.05 10.69
CA GLU A 74 20.62 -11.40 11.20
C GLU A 74 20.25 -12.79 10.71
N GLU A 75 19.63 -13.58 11.57
CA GLU A 75 19.11 -14.88 11.22
C GLU A 75 17.59 -14.87 11.26
N VAL A 76 16.97 -15.49 10.27
CA VAL A 76 15.52 -15.64 10.24
C VAL A 76 15.12 -17.06 9.89
N GLU A 77 14.10 -17.52 10.61
CA GLU A 77 13.52 -18.84 10.48
C GLU A 77 12.08 -18.73 10.00
N PHE A 78 11.71 -19.63 9.10
CA PHE A 78 10.34 -19.78 8.63
C PHE A 78 10.09 -21.23 8.20
N GLN A 79 8.83 -21.66 8.37
CA GLN A 79 8.38 -22.98 7.95
C GLN A 79 8.23 -23.01 6.43
N GLN A 80 9.04 -23.82 5.76
CA GLN A 80 8.95 -24.01 4.32
C GLN A 80 9.52 -25.38 3.92
N GLU A 81 8.82 -26.05 3.01
CA GLU A 81 9.42 -27.09 2.17
C GLU A 81 10.15 -26.40 1.00
N GLU A 82 11.47 -26.59 0.93
CA GLU A 82 12.30 -25.93 -0.08
C GLU A 82 11.93 -26.41 -1.50
N ASP A 83 11.48 -25.49 -2.36
CA ASP A 83 11.41 -25.79 -3.80
C ASP A 83 12.80 -25.63 -4.42
N ASN A 84 13.60 -26.69 -4.29
CA ASN A 84 14.96 -26.76 -4.80
C ASN A 84 15.09 -26.62 -6.33
N ARG A 85 13.97 -26.52 -7.06
CA ARG A 85 13.96 -26.26 -8.51
C ARG A 85 14.16 -24.78 -8.84
N LEU A 86 13.91 -23.87 -7.89
CA LEU A 86 14.03 -22.42 -8.10
C LEU A 86 15.41 -21.90 -7.66
N PRO A 87 16.06 -21.01 -8.43
CA PRO A 87 17.39 -20.50 -8.08
C PRO A 87 17.33 -19.41 -7.00
N GLY A 88 18.43 -19.26 -6.26
CA GLY A 88 18.60 -18.16 -5.30
C GLY A 88 17.45 -18.03 -4.30
N LEU A 89 16.95 -16.80 -4.14
CA LEU A 89 15.86 -16.45 -3.23
C LEU A 89 14.47 -16.68 -3.82
N LEU A 90 14.34 -16.97 -5.12
CA LEU A 90 13.04 -17.29 -5.72
C LEU A 90 12.38 -18.51 -5.06
N ARG A 91 13.19 -19.46 -4.59
CA ARG A 91 12.70 -20.64 -3.86
C ARG A 91 11.95 -20.28 -2.60
N TYR A 92 12.23 -19.11 -2.00
CA TYR A 92 11.57 -18.64 -0.78
C TYR A 92 10.43 -17.66 -1.05
N GLY A 93 10.06 -17.43 -2.31
CA GLY A 93 9.24 -16.26 -2.67
C GLY A 93 7.87 -16.17 -2.00
N ASP A 94 7.27 -17.28 -1.63
CA ASP A 94 5.97 -17.28 -0.94
C ASP A 94 6.07 -16.92 0.55
N TRP A 95 7.28 -16.92 1.11
CA TRP A 95 7.55 -16.75 2.54
C TRP A 95 8.48 -15.60 2.83
N LEU A 96 9.37 -15.26 1.90
CA LEU A 96 10.43 -14.29 2.11
C LEU A 96 10.62 -13.40 0.89
N ARG A 97 10.74 -12.10 1.14
CA ARG A 97 11.07 -11.08 0.14
C ARG A 97 12.18 -10.19 0.67
N VAL A 98 13.19 -9.99 -0.15
CA VAL A 98 14.28 -9.05 0.12
C VAL A 98 14.13 -7.89 -0.85
N VAL A 99 13.99 -6.68 -0.33
CA VAL A 99 13.54 -5.53 -1.10
C VAL A 99 14.31 -4.29 -0.68
N PRO A 100 14.99 -3.59 -1.61
CA PRO A 100 15.45 -2.24 -1.36
C PRO A 100 14.25 -1.32 -1.14
N MET A 101 14.28 -0.57 -0.05
CA MET A 101 13.23 0.35 0.33
C MET A 101 13.80 1.76 0.36
N VAL A 102 13.03 2.73 -0.15
CA VAL A 102 13.37 4.15 -0.04
C VAL A 102 12.28 4.84 0.76
N ILE A 103 12.67 5.42 1.89
CA ILE A 103 11.81 6.24 2.75
C ILE A 103 12.03 7.70 2.38
N THR A 104 10.96 8.38 1.96
CA THR A 104 10.97 9.82 1.67
C THR A 104 10.49 10.63 2.88
N PRO A 105 10.87 11.92 2.97
CA PRO A 105 10.29 12.82 3.95
C PRO A 105 8.76 12.93 3.80
N PRO A 106 8.02 13.21 4.88
CA PRO A 106 6.58 13.45 4.83
C PRO A 106 6.22 14.50 3.76
N GLY A 107 5.17 14.23 2.99
CA GLY A 107 4.70 15.12 1.91
C GLY A 107 5.53 15.11 0.63
N GLU A 108 6.69 14.45 0.61
CA GLU A 108 7.51 14.27 -0.59
C GLU A 108 7.13 12.94 -1.25
N VAL A 109 6.14 13.00 -2.14
CA VAL A 109 5.78 11.90 -3.03
C VAL A 109 6.09 12.32 -4.45
N GLY A 110 6.73 11.45 -5.21
CA GLY A 110 7.07 11.78 -6.58
C GLY A 110 7.31 10.54 -7.42
N ASP A 111 7.43 10.76 -8.71
CA ASP A 111 7.87 9.72 -9.63
C ASP A 111 9.31 9.28 -9.33
N LYS A 112 9.78 8.29 -10.08
CA LYS A 112 11.14 7.75 -9.95
C LYS A 112 12.22 8.84 -10.10
N ALA A 113 11.97 9.89 -10.90
CA ALA A 113 12.94 10.97 -11.09
C ALA A 113 13.03 11.86 -9.84
N ARG A 114 11.89 12.24 -9.26
CA ARG A 114 11.87 12.98 -7.99
C ARG A 114 12.47 12.16 -6.85
N LEU A 115 12.22 10.86 -6.79
CA LEU A 115 12.83 10.00 -5.78
C LEU A 115 14.35 9.94 -5.90
N GLN A 116 14.86 9.77 -7.13
CA GLN A 116 16.30 9.79 -7.35
C GLN A 116 16.91 11.12 -6.93
N GLN A 117 16.24 12.24 -7.22
CA GLN A 117 16.66 13.55 -6.75
C GLN A 117 16.71 13.62 -5.21
N LEU A 118 15.68 13.13 -4.50
CA LEU A 118 15.67 13.13 -3.03
C LEU A 118 16.79 12.27 -2.44
N ILE A 119 17.13 11.17 -3.10
CA ILE A 119 18.28 10.32 -2.74
C ILE A 119 19.59 11.09 -2.94
N ASP A 120 19.76 11.72 -4.11
CA ASP A 120 20.98 12.47 -4.44
C ASP A 120 21.17 13.68 -3.51
N GLU A 121 20.08 14.29 -3.05
CA GLU A 121 20.04 15.35 -2.04
C GLU A 121 20.29 14.83 -0.61
N GLY A 122 20.36 13.51 -0.39
CA GLY A 122 20.48 12.90 0.94
C GLY A 122 19.23 13.09 1.82
N ARG A 123 18.09 13.45 1.22
CA ARG A 123 16.81 13.66 1.93
C ARG A 123 15.97 12.40 2.04
N ALA A 124 16.15 11.46 1.12
CA ALA A 124 15.55 10.13 1.20
C ALA A 124 16.53 9.13 1.81
N LYS A 125 16.04 8.30 2.73
CA LYS A 125 16.82 7.22 3.34
C LYS A 125 16.61 5.95 2.53
N ARG A 126 17.70 5.29 2.16
CA ARG A 126 17.65 3.97 1.54
C ARG A 126 17.92 2.91 2.61
N GLU A 127 17.10 1.88 2.63
CA GLU A 127 17.15 0.79 3.59
C GLU A 127 17.00 -0.54 2.85
N LEU A 128 17.49 -1.62 3.45
CA LEU A 128 17.25 -2.98 2.97
C LEU A 128 16.21 -3.63 3.88
N LEU A 129 15.08 -4.00 3.29
CA LEU A 129 14.00 -4.69 3.99
C LEU A 129 14.03 -6.20 3.66
N ILE A 130 13.95 -7.02 4.70
CA ILE A 130 13.63 -8.43 4.61
C ILE A 130 12.25 -8.63 5.24
N ALA A 131 11.27 -8.96 4.42
CA ALA A 131 9.92 -9.28 4.87
C ALA A 131 9.72 -10.79 4.84
N VAL A 132 9.39 -11.36 6.01
CA VAL A 132 9.17 -12.79 6.18
C VAL A 132 7.75 -13.00 6.68
N ARG A 133 7.03 -13.93 6.06
CA ARG A 133 5.75 -14.42 6.55
C ARG A 133 6.01 -15.65 7.41
N GLN A 134 5.39 -15.71 8.58
CA GLN A 134 5.46 -16.83 9.50
C GLN A 134 4.07 -17.42 9.70
N LEU A 135 4.03 -18.73 9.88
CA LEU A 135 2.82 -19.41 10.28
C LEU A 135 2.55 -19.14 11.77
N PRO A 136 1.27 -19.08 12.18
CA PRO A 136 0.94 -18.98 13.60
C PRO A 136 1.45 -20.21 14.37
N GLU A 137 1.77 -20.03 15.64
CA GLU A 137 2.14 -21.14 16.52
C GLU A 137 1.03 -22.21 16.57
N GLY A 138 1.44 -23.48 16.59
CA GLY A 138 0.50 -24.60 16.60
C GLY A 138 -0.18 -24.89 15.26
N PHE A 139 0.29 -24.28 14.16
CA PHE A 139 -0.17 -24.59 12.82
C PHE A 139 0.07 -26.07 12.44
N ASP A 140 -0.99 -26.76 12.03
CA ASP A 140 -0.95 -28.12 11.50
C ASP A 140 -1.26 -28.11 9.98
N PRO A 141 -0.31 -28.49 9.12
CA PRO A 141 -0.50 -28.54 7.68
C PRO A 141 -1.54 -29.55 7.21
N GLU A 142 -1.94 -30.54 8.01
CA GLU A 142 -2.97 -31.52 7.62
C GLU A 142 -4.40 -30.97 7.75
N SER A 143 -4.62 -29.97 8.61
CA SER A 143 -5.95 -29.36 8.88
C SER A 143 -6.26 -28.11 8.02
N TRP A 144 -5.48 -27.90 6.96
CA TRP A 144 -5.24 -26.65 6.23
C TRP A 144 -6.44 -25.91 5.60
N GLY A 145 -7.66 -26.45 5.69
CA GLY A 145 -8.84 -25.82 5.10
C GLY A 145 -9.16 -24.41 5.63
N SER A 146 -8.52 -23.94 6.72
CA SER A 146 -8.89 -22.66 7.32
C SER A 146 -7.83 -21.94 8.14
N VAL A 147 -6.55 -21.89 7.74
CA VAL A 147 -5.74 -20.77 8.26
C VAL A 147 -6.31 -19.50 7.68
N ARG A 148 -6.98 -18.75 8.54
CA ARG A 148 -7.56 -17.49 8.13
C ARG A 148 -6.37 -16.57 7.96
N ARG A 149 -6.29 -15.88 6.82
CA ARG A 149 -5.23 -14.90 6.51
C ARG A 149 -4.91 -13.94 7.67
N LYS A 150 -5.93 -13.64 8.48
CA LYS A 150 -5.83 -12.82 9.69
C LYS A 150 -4.87 -13.35 10.77
N ASP A 151 -4.61 -14.66 10.78
CA ASP A 151 -3.77 -15.33 11.77
C ASP A 151 -2.32 -15.44 11.32
N TRP A 152 -1.96 -14.88 10.15
CA TRP A 152 -0.58 -14.86 9.69
C TRP A 152 0.25 -13.85 10.46
N ASN A 153 1.47 -14.24 10.78
CA ASN A 153 2.48 -13.39 11.37
C ASN A 153 3.48 -12.94 10.31
N TYR A 154 4.06 -11.78 10.50
CA TYR A 154 5.09 -11.22 9.65
C TYR A 154 6.22 -10.71 10.51
N ARG A 155 7.45 -10.98 10.08
CA ARG A 155 8.67 -10.41 10.63
C ARG A 155 9.32 -9.53 9.56
N PHE A 156 9.61 -8.30 9.92
CA PHE A 156 10.30 -7.34 9.08
C PHE A 156 11.66 -7.04 9.71
N ILE A 157 12.73 -7.26 8.96
CA ILE A 157 14.09 -6.91 9.38
C ILE A 157 14.54 -5.78 8.45
N VAL A 158 14.84 -4.63 9.04
CA VAL A 158 15.25 -3.42 8.32
C VAL A 158 16.70 -3.14 8.65
N PHE A 159 17.54 -3.23 7.62
CA PHE A 159 18.92 -2.81 7.67
C PHE A 159 19.04 -1.37 7.16
N SER A 160 19.62 -0.50 7.98
CA SER A 160 19.82 0.91 7.68
C SER A 160 21.15 1.41 8.21
N VAL A 161 21.49 2.67 7.92
CA VAL A 161 22.65 3.34 8.49
C VAL A 161 22.15 4.45 9.40
N ASP A 162 22.71 4.56 10.61
CA ASP A 162 22.39 5.66 11.54
C ASP A 162 22.99 7.00 11.08
N GLU A 163 22.73 8.08 11.81
CA GLU A 163 23.27 9.41 11.48
C GLU A 163 24.80 9.49 11.54
N ALA A 164 25.45 8.58 12.28
CA ALA A 164 26.89 8.51 12.41
C ALA A 164 27.55 7.61 11.34
N GLY A 165 26.77 6.98 10.46
CA GLY A 165 27.29 6.10 9.42
C GLY A 165 27.43 4.64 9.85
N HIS A 166 26.97 4.26 11.05
CA HIS A 166 27.04 2.88 11.53
C HIS A 166 25.87 2.05 11.03
N PRO A 167 26.10 0.80 10.64
CA PRO A 167 25.01 -0.10 10.26
C PRO A 167 24.17 -0.42 11.49
N VAL A 168 22.84 -0.41 11.33
CA VAL A 168 21.88 -0.82 12.35
C VAL A 168 20.83 -1.75 11.73
N SER A 169 20.40 -2.75 12.49
CA SER A 169 19.25 -3.60 12.16
C SER A 169 18.10 -3.29 13.12
N ARG A 170 16.88 -3.32 12.60
CA ARG A 170 15.63 -3.18 13.38
C ARG A 170 14.68 -4.29 12.98
N THR A 171 14.14 -4.97 13.99
CA THR A 171 13.20 -6.10 13.77
C THR A 171 11.82 -5.73 14.28
N TYR A 172 10.81 -5.99 13.46
CA TYR A 172 9.41 -5.76 13.76
C TYR A 172 8.63 -7.03 13.53
N GLU A 173 7.77 -7.39 14.47
CA GLU A 173 6.85 -8.52 14.34
C GLU A 173 5.42 -8.03 14.42
N ARG A 174 4.59 -8.43 13.47
CA ARG A 174 3.18 -8.03 13.39
C ARG A 174 2.34 -9.15 12.83
N ASN A 175 1.11 -9.27 13.29
CA ASN A 175 0.14 -10.12 12.61
C ASN A 175 -0.59 -9.34 11.49
N TYR A 176 -1.28 -10.09 10.62
CA TYR A 176 -2.04 -9.52 9.52
C TYR A 176 -3.11 -8.52 9.98
N GLY A 177 -3.80 -8.81 11.10
CA GLY A 177 -4.84 -7.95 11.65
C GLY A 177 -4.31 -6.57 12.02
N GLU A 178 -3.22 -6.52 12.78
CA GLU A 178 -2.54 -5.29 13.19
C GLU A 178 -2.15 -4.42 11.99
N LEU A 179 -1.59 -5.04 10.96
CA LEU A 179 -1.19 -4.33 9.75
C LEU A 179 -2.40 -3.80 8.97
N GLN A 180 -3.52 -4.53 8.99
CA GLN A 180 -4.77 -4.05 8.40
C GLN A 180 -5.35 -2.87 9.20
N ASP A 181 -5.33 -2.93 10.53
CA ASP A 181 -5.80 -1.86 11.42
C ASP A 181 -4.99 -0.58 11.19
N LEU A 182 -3.67 -0.73 11.07
CA LEU A 182 -2.76 0.36 10.74
C LEU A 182 -3.11 1.00 9.39
N ALA A 183 -3.40 0.18 8.37
CA ALA A 183 -3.82 0.69 7.07
C ALA A 183 -5.17 1.40 7.13
N GLU A 184 -6.15 0.83 7.84
CA GLU A 184 -7.46 1.45 8.03
C GLU A 184 -7.35 2.80 8.77
N ALA A 185 -6.54 2.88 9.84
CA ALA A 185 -6.25 4.12 10.55
C ALA A 185 -5.58 5.17 9.65
N MET A 186 -4.61 4.75 8.82
CA MET A 186 -3.96 5.62 7.82
C MET A 186 -4.96 6.15 6.80
N PHE A 187 -5.84 5.31 6.25
CA PHE A 187 -6.84 5.76 5.30
C PHE A 187 -7.85 6.73 5.92
N LEU A 188 -8.24 6.49 7.18
CA LEU A 188 -9.11 7.38 7.93
C LEU A 188 -8.47 8.75 8.18
N SER A 189 -7.19 8.81 8.55
CA SER A 189 -6.48 10.08 8.76
C SER A 189 -6.38 10.89 7.47
N LEU A 190 -6.08 10.23 6.34
CA LEU A 190 -6.06 10.85 5.02
C LEU A 190 -7.43 11.38 4.59
N ASP A 191 -8.50 10.64 4.84
CA ASP A 191 -9.86 11.06 4.48
C ASP A 191 -10.32 12.28 5.29
N PHE A 192 -9.82 12.44 6.52
CA PHE A 192 -10.07 13.61 7.36
C PHE A 192 -9.40 14.87 6.80
N GLU A 193 -8.10 14.84 6.50
CA GLU A 193 -7.39 16.00 5.92
C GLU A 193 -8.03 16.47 4.61
N ARG A 194 -8.54 15.52 3.82
CA ARG A 194 -9.19 15.80 2.54
C ARG A 194 -10.51 16.55 2.68
N GLY A 195 -11.00 16.77 3.90
CA GLY A 195 -12.25 17.46 4.20
C GLY A 195 -13.48 16.77 3.59
N SER A 196 -13.34 15.50 3.18
CA SER A 196 -14.25 14.90 2.19
C SER A 196 -15.42 14.12 2.78
N ALA A 197 -15.42 13.78 4.08
CA ALA A 197 -16.52 12.97 4.63
C ALA A 197 -16.90 13.21 6.11
N LEU A 198 -16.11 13.92 6.91
CA LEU A 198 -16.35 14.02 8.35
C LEU A 198 -16.56 15.49 8.77
N LYS A 199 -17.81 15.98 8.69
CA LYS A 199 -18.27 17.23 9.33
C LYS A 199 -18.20 17.19 10.87
N GLY A 200 -17.20 16.54 11.48
CA GLY A 200 -17.28 16.09 12.88
C GLY A 200 -16.11 16.47 13.80
N GLY A 201 -15.09 17.18 13.33
CA GLY A 201 -13.93 17.53 14.16
C GLY A 201 -13.16 16.31 14.70
N PRO A 202 -12.23 16.51 15.65
CA PRO A 202 -11.39 15.44 16.22
C PRO A 202 -12.21 14.36 16.96
N GLU A 203 -13.34 14.71 17.57
CA GLU A 203 -14.22 13.76 18.27
C GLU A 203 -14.71 12.64 17.34
N ARG A 204 -14.98 12.97 16.07
CA ARG A 204 -15.41 11.97 15.10
C ARG A 204 -14.27 11.06 14.66
N ILE A 205 -13.04 11.56 14.60
CA ILE A 205 -11.85 10.74 14.34
C ILE A 205 -11.67 9.75 15.49
N ALA A 206 -11.71 10.24 16.72
CA ALA A 206 -11.64 9.39 17.91
C ALA A 206 -12.76 8.33 17.89
N ALA A 207 -13.98 8.68 17.49
CA ALA A 207 -15.08 7.73 17.35
C ALA A 207 -14.88 6.70 16.22
N GLU A 208 -14.31 7.08 15.07
CA GLU A 208 -14.01 6.12 13.99
C GLU A 208 -12.81 5.24 14.34
N LEU A 209 -11.75 5.78 14.95
CA LEU A 209 -10.62 5.01 15.47
C LEU A 209 -11.07 4.07 16.58
N ASP A 210 -11.97 4.50 17.47
CA ASP A 210 -12.58 3.64 18.48
C ASP A 210 -13.46 2.56 17.85
N LYS A 211 -14.13 2.81 16.72
CA LYS A 211 -14.82 1.75 15.96
C LYS A 211 -13.86 0.75 15.34
N VAL A 212 -12.75 1.21 14.74
CA VAL A 212 -11.69 0.33 14.23
C VAL A 212 -11.13 -0.48 15.39
N ARG A 213 -10.73 0.18 16.47
CA ARG A 213 -10.28 -0.44 17.71
C ARG A 213 -11.32 -1.39 18.30
N LYS A 214 -12.63 -1.14 18.23
CA LYS A 214 -13.65 -2.09 18.74
C LYS A 214 -13.91 -3.25 17.80
N ALA A 215 -13.86 -3.02 16.49
CA ALA A 215 -13.96 -4.07 15.48
C ALA A 215 -12.81 -5.07 15.59
N HIS A 216 -11.65 -4.60 16.06
CA HIS A 216 -10.40 -5.37 16.10
C HIS A 216 -9.83 -5.63 17.50
N GLY A 217 -10.24 -4.89 18.52
CA GLY A 217 -9.73 -4.93 19.90
C GLY A 217 -10.22 -6.11 20.75
N GLN A 218 -11.04 -6.98 20.17
CA GLN A 218 -11.21 -8.35 20.68
C GLN A 218 -10.18 -9.34 20.08
N ARG A 219 -9.29 -8.89 19.18
CA ARG A 219 -8.57 -9.77 18.23
C ARG A 219 -7.10 -9.42 18.00
N SER A 220 -6.68 -8.17 18.25
CA SER A 220 -5.33 -7.67 17.99
C SER A 220 -4.61 -7.39 19.31
N GLY A 221 -3.39 -7.89 19.46
CA GLY A 221 -2.56 -7.75 20.66
C GLY A 221 -1.78 -6.43 20.73
N ASP A 222 -1.95 -5.54 19.76
CA ASP A 222 -1.17 -4.30 19.67
C ASP A 222 -1.78 -3.16 20.52
N GLU A 223 -1.82 -3.37 21.84
CA GLU A 223 -2.14 -2.29 22.80
C GLU A 223 -1.15 -1.12 22.69
N ALA A 224 0.08 -1.37 22.19
CA ALA A 224 1.11 -0.35 22.05
C ALA A 224 0.74 0.71 21.00
N LEU A 225 0.34 0.30 19.79
CA LEU A 225 -0.13 1.24 18.76
C LEU A 225 -1.29 2.09 19.29
N TRP A 226 -2.30 1.46 19.89
CA TRP A 226 -3.47 2.20 20.37
C TRP A 226 -3.14 3.09 21.56
N THR A 227 -2.18 2.71 22.42
CA THR A 227 -1.69 3.58 23.50
C THR A 227 -1.00 4.82 22.96
N GLU A 228 -0.19 4.69 21.91
CA GLU A 228 0.44 5.84 21.25
C GLU A 228 -0.61 6.73 20.56
N VAL A 229 -1.57 6.14 19.85
CA VAL A 229 -2.68 6.87 19.22
C VAL A 229 -3.51 7.61 20.28
N ASP A 230 -3.88 6.95 21.38
CA ASP A 230 -4.59 7.56 22.49
C ASP A 230 -3.77 8.69 23.13
N GLY A 231 -2.44 8.51 23.25
CA GLY A 231 -1.51 9.52 23.73
C GLY A 231 -1.48 10.78 22.87
N VAL A 232 -1.40 10.62 21.54
CA VAL A 232 -1.46 11.72 20.57
C VAL A 232 -2.81 12.45 20.66
N LEU A 233 -3.91 11.70 20.70
CA LEU A 233 -5.25 12.28 20.78
C LEU A 233 -5.50 13.01 22.11
N ALA A 234 -4.96 12.51 23.22
CA ALA A 234 -5.12 13.12 24.54
C ALA A 234 -4.18 14.32 24.77
N GLY A 235 -3.00 14.33 24.17
CA GLY A 235 -1.98 15.37 24.33
C GLY A 235 -2.29 16.67 23.58
N SER A 236 -3.18 16.63 22.60
CA SER A 236 -3.40 17.75 21.69
C SER A 236 -4.70 18.50 22.00
N ALA A 237 -4.57 19.78 22.39
CA ALA A 237 -5.71 20.68 22.59
C ALA A 237 -6.33 21.15 21.26
N ASP A 238 -5.61 20.99 20.15
CA ASP A 238 -6.04 21.35 18.81
C ASP A 238 -6.21 20.08 17.96
N GLY A 239 -7.45 19.77 17.60
CA GLY A 239 -7.76 18.60 16.79
C GLY A 239 -6.98 18.53 15.47
N ALA A 240 -6.61 19.66 14.87
CA ALA A 240 -5.81 19.67 13.65
C ALA A 240 -4.35 19.23 13.90
N ALA A 241 -3.76 19.66 15.02
CA ALA A 241 -2.43 19.23 15.41
C ALA A 241 -2.40 17.73 15.74
N ALA A 242 -3.42 17.24 16.47
CA ALA A 242 -3.58 15.81 16.78
C ALA A 242 -3.61 14.93 15.52
N VAL A 243 -4.31 15.38 14.47
CA VAL A 243 -4.35 14.66 13.19
C VAL A 243 -2.97 14.62 12.52
N GLY A 244 -2.25 15.75 12.55
CA GLY A 244 -0.91 15.82 11.97
C GLY A 244 0.06 14.86 12.64
N GLU A 245 0.10 14.86 13.97
CA GLU A 245 0.93 13.93 14.76
C GLU A 245 0.53 12.47 14.54
N LEU A 246 -0.77 12.18 14.54
CA LEU A 246 -1.28 10.84 14.28
C LEU A 246 -0.87 10.35 12.89
N ARG A 247 -0.96 11.24 11.90
CA ARG A 247 -0.55 10.93 10.54
C ARG A 247 0.94 10.62 10.46
N GLU A 248 1.80 11.43 11.07
CA GLU A 248 3.24 11.18 11.10
C GLU A 248 3.56 9.81 11.69
N LEU A 249 2.94 9.47 12.83
CA LEU A 249 3.05 8.17 13.47
C LEU A 249 2.58 7.01 12.58
N LEU A 250 1.44 7.19 11.91
CA LEU A 250 0.92 6.18 10.98
C LEU A 250 1.81 6.06 9.74
N GLU A 251 2.36 7.17 9.22
CA GLU A 251 3.23 7.19 8.04
C GLU A 251 4.53 6.43 8.31
N GLU A 252 5.09 6.62 9.51
CA GLU A 252 6.28 5.89 9.97
C GLU A 252 6.06 4.37 10.00
N ARG A 253 4.82 3.91 10.22
CA ARG A 253 4.51 2.47 10.32
C ARG A 253 3.92 1.89 9.05
N PHE A 254 3.28 2.69 8.20
CA PHE A 254 2.48 2.23 7.06
C PHE A 254 3.28 1.40 6.04
N TRP A 255 4.60 1.60 5.96
CA TRP A 255 5.47 0.77 5.14
C TRP A 255 5.39 -0.72 5.48
N GLN A 256 5.13 -1.08 6.75
CA GLN A 256 5.00 -2.48 7.19
C GLN A 256 3.80 -3.15 6.53
N TYR A 257 2.68 -2.43 6.39
CA TYR A 257 1.51 -2.93 5.66
C TYR A 257 1.82 -3.15 4.18
N GLN A 258 2.58 -2.26 3.56
CA GLN A 258 2.97 -2.42 2.15
C GLN A 258 3.95 -3.59 1.95
N ALA A 259 4.93 -3.71 2.84
CA ALA A 259 5.85 -4.84 2.90
C ALA A 259 5.11 -6.18 3.03
N MET A 260 4.10 -6.22 3.90
CA MET A 260 3.22 -7.36 4.07
C MET A 260 2.50 -7.74 2.77
N LEU A 261 2.00 -6.75 2.02
CA LEU A 261 1.40 -7.02 0.71
C LEU A 261 2.42 -7.66 -0.24
N ILE A 262 3.68 -7.21 -0.25
CA ILE A 262 4.71 -7.75 -1.16
C ILE A 262 5.01 -9.24 -0.90
N VAL A 263 5.02 -9.66 0.36
CA VAL A 263 5.27 -11.07 0.74
C VAL A 263 3.98 -11.93 0.74
N THR A 264 2.80 -11.30 0.79
CA THR A 264 1.52 -12.02 0.68
C THR A 264 1.30 -12.54 -0.75
N PRO A 265 0.97 -13.83 -0.95
CA PRO A 265 0.64 -14.38 -2.26
C PRO A 265 -0.50 -13.62 -2.95
N LYS A 266 -0.35 -13.39 -4.26
CA LYS A 266 -1.23 -12.47 -5.00
C LYS A 266 -2.71 -12.84 -5.00
N LEU A 267 -3.01 -14.14 -5.00
CA LEU A 267 -4.38 -14.67 -4.95
C LEU A 267 -5.10 -14.30 -3.65
N GLN A 268 -4.35 -13.90 -2.63
CA GLN A 268 -4.85 -13.62 -1.30
C GLN A 268 -4.75 -12.13 -0.93
N HIS A 269 -4.34 -11.23 -1.84
CA HIS A 269 -4.41 -9.79 -1.55
C HIS A 269 -5.85 -9.39 -1.19
N PRO A 270 -6.04 -8.42 -0.28
CA PRO A 270 -7.37 -7.91 -0.03
C PRO A 270 -7.83 -7.29 -1.35
N ARG A 271 -9.02 -7.63 -1.82
CA ARG A 271 -9.62 -6.86 -2.91
C ARG A 271 -9.78 -5.45 -2.36
N THR A 272 -8.89 -4.56 -2.74
CA THR A 272 -8.95 -3.15 -2.38
C THR A 272 -10.30 -2.67 -2.88
N LYS A 273 -11.18 -2.21 -1.98
CA LYS A 273 -12.52 -1.67 -2.33
C LYS A 273 -12.44 -0.38 -3.15
N VAL A 274 -11.30 -0.08 -3.77
CA VAL A 274 -11.00 1.14 -4.54
C VAL A 274 -12.03 1.36 -5.64
N VAL A 275 -12.58 0.30 -6.24
CA VAL A 275 -13.67 0.42 -7.22
C VAL A 275 -14.95 0.95 -6.56
N ASP A 276 -15.30 0.45 -5.39
CA ASP A 276 -16.45 0.95 -4.64
C ASP A 276 -16.23 2.39 -4.18
N TYR A 277 -15.03 2.75 -3.72
CA TYR A 277 -14.68 4.12 -3.34
C TYR A 277 -14.68 5.08 -4.53
N GLY A 278 -14.21 4.67 -5.70
CA GLY A 278 -14.25 5.50 -6.90
C GLY A 278 -15.68 5.81 -7.33
N ILE A 279 -16.55 4.80 -7.35
CA ILE A 279 -17.96 4.96 -7.71
C ILE A 279 -18.72 5.78 -6.66
N SER A 280 -18.48 5.52 -5.37
CA SER A 280 -19.15 6.25 -4.27
C SER A 280 -18.61 7.67 -4.08
N ALA A 281 -17.32 7.93 -4.35
CA ALA A 281 -16.73 9.26 -4.31
C ALA A 281 -17.18 10.16 -5.47
N MET A 282 -17.44 9.59 -6.66
CA MET A 282 -18.09 10.33 -7.75
C MET A 282 -19.57 10.60 -7.44
N GLY A 283 -20.20 9.78 -6.59
CA GLY A 283 -21.58 9.98 -6.14
C GLY A 283 -22.56 10.11 -7.30
N TRP A 284 -23.49 11.06 -7.20
CA TRP A 284 -24.51 11.31 -8.23
C TRP A 284 -23.95 11.87 -9.55
N THR A 285 -22.69 12.32 -9.56
CA THR A 285 -22.08 12.92 -10.76
C THR A 285 -21.77 11.88 -11.83
N TRP A 286 -21.49 10.62 -11.47
CA TRP A 286 -21.24 9.56 -12.44
C TRP A 286 -22.50 9.17 -13.24
N PRO A 287 -23.67 8.93 -12.60
CA PRO A 287 -24.92 8.78 -13.33
C PRO A 287 -25.26 9.97 -14.22
N LEU A 288 -25.03 11.21 -13.75
CA LEU A 288 -25.29 12.41 -14.55
C LEU A 288 -24.36 12.51 -15.76
N ALA A 289 -23.07 12.22 -15.58
CA ALA A 289 -22.08 12.21 -16.65
C ALA A 289 -22.42 11.13 -17.69
N GLY A 290 -22.78 9.92 -17.22
CA GLY A 290 -23.25 8.84 -18.08
C GLY A 290 -24.49 9.21 -18.87
N ALA A 291 -25.51 9.80 -18.23
CA ALA A 291 -26.72 10.27 -18.89
C ALA A 291 -26.43 11.38 -19.91
N SER A 292 -25.53 12.31 -19.59
CA SER A 292 -25.10 13.40 -20.47
C SER A 292 -24.37 12.86 -21.71
N ALA A 293 -23.42 11.95 -21.51
CA ALA A 293 -22.66 11.32 -22.58
C ALA A 293 -23.57 10.49 -23.51
N LEU A 294 -24.51 9.75 -22.92
CA LEU A 294 -25.51 8.98 -23.67
C LEU A 294 -26.40 9.92 -24.51
N SER A 295 -26.90 11.00 -23.90
CA SER A 295 -27.74 12.00 -24.59
C SER A 295 -27.00 12.68 -25.74
N LEU A 296 -25.72 13.01 -25.54
CA LEU A 296 -24.87 13.58 -26.59
C LEU A 296 -24.64 12.58 -27.72
N THR A 297 -24.37 11.31 -27.38
CA THR A 297 -24.19 10.22 -28.37
C THR A 297 -25.45 10.02 -29.20
N ILE A 298 -26.63 9.99 -28.56
CA ILE A 298 -27.93 9.89 -29.25
C ILE A 298 -28.15 11.11 -30.16
N GLY A 299 -27.85 12.32 -29.68
CA GLY A 299 -27.95 13.55 -30.48
C GLY A 299 -27.06 13.51 -31.72
N VAL A 300 -25.80 13.08 -31.58
CA VAL A 300 -24.86 12.92 -32.70
C VAL A 300 -25.37 11.88 -33.70
N LEU A 301 -25.86 10.73 -33.22
CA LEU A 301 -26.43 9.69 -34.08
C LEU A 301 -27.64 10.19 -34.86
N MET A 302 -28.53 10.97 -34.24
CA MET A 302 -29.68 11.56 -34.94
C MET A 302 -29.27 12.57 -36.02
N VAL A 303 -28.27 13.41 -35.76
CA VAL A 303 -27.74 14.35 -36.76
C VAL A 303 -27.11 13.57 -37.93
N MET A 304 -26.29 12.56 -37.65
CA MET A 304 -25.68 11.72 -38.69
C MET A 304 -26.72 10.97 -39.51
N ALA A 305 -27.78 10.45 -38.87
CA ALA A 305 -28.88 9.79 -39.56
C ALA A 305 -29.63 10.74 -40.52
N SER A 306 -29.73 12.03 -40.17
CA SER A 306 -30.36 13.04 -41.04
C SER A 306 -29.56 13.34 -42.31
N TRP A 307 -28.27 13.01 -42.35
CA TRP A 307 -27.39 13.25 -43.50
C TRP A 307 -27.35 12.08 -44.49
N VAL A 308 -28.00 10.96 -44.16
CA VAL A 308 -28.17 9.86 -45.10
C VAL A 308 -29.14 10.31 -46.19
N ARG A 309 -28.60 10.85 -47.29
CA ARG A 309 -29.36 11.11 -48.51
C ARG A 309 -29.87 9.77 -49.03
N ARG A 310 -31.17 9.70 -49.30
CA ARG A 310 -31.71 8.64 -50.14
C ARG A 310 -31.26 8.94 -51.57
N ASP A 311 -30.45 8.05 -52.13
CA ASP A 311 -30.18 8.02 -53.56
C ASP A 311 -31.44 7.52 -54.29
N ASP A 312 -32.46 8.38 -54.36
CA ASP A 312 -33.69 8.09 -55.11
C ASP A 312 -33.47 8.16 -56.64
N ASP A 313 -32.27 8.50 -57.09
CA ASP A 313 -31.90 8.65 -58.51
C ASP A 313 -31.52 7.33 -59.21
N LEU A 314 -31.47 6.20 -58.49
CA LEU A 314 -31.10 4.88 -59.08
C LEU A 314 -32.27 4.13 -59.76
N LEU A 315 -33.48 4.71 -59.83
CA LEU A 315 -34.64 4.08 -60.47
C LEU A 315 -35.08 4.71 -61.80
N MET A 316 -34.31 5.66 -62.36
CA MET A 316 -34.66 6.35 -63.62
C MET A 316 -33.76 5.99 -64.81
N VAL A 317 -33.16 4.79 -64.83
CA VAL A 317 -32.51 4.23 -66.05
C VAL A 317 -33.36 3.08 -66.57
N GLY A 318 -34.35 3.42 -67.40
CA GLY A 318 -35.21 2.51 -68.17
C GLY A 318 -35.67 3.19 -69.44
#